data_AF-A0A327QX80-F1
#
_entry.id   AF-A0A327QX80-F1
#
_cell.length_a   1.000
_cell.length_b   1.000
_cell.length_c   1.000
_cell.angle_alpha   90.00
_cell.angle_beta   90.00
_cell.angle_gamma   90.00
#
_symmetry.space_group_name_H-M   'P 1'
#
loop_
_entity.id
_entity.type
_entity.pdbx_description
1 polymer ?
#
loop_
_entity_poly.entity_id
_entity_poly.type
_entity_poly.pdbx_seq_one_letter_code
_entity_poly.pdbx_strand_id
1 'polypeptide(L)'
;MGSNPILYLLLQLLGALYLGLGIMNWMAKGTLIGGIYNRPMAIGNFMHFGVWAITLVKIVFGIKVHTEIIISLTVIYTILALCFEYVFLTNPIKVGTEK
;
A
#
# COMPACT_ATOMS: atom_id res chain seq x y z
N MET A 1 29.86 5.60 -11.19
CA MET A 1 28.66 6.37 -10.80
C MET A 1 28.26 5.89 -9.41
N GLY A 2 28.45 6.75 -8.39
CA GLY A 2 28.28 6.35 -6.99
C GLY A 2 26.86 5.92 -6.69
N SER A 3 26.68 4.63 -6.38
CA SER A 3 25.39 4.07 -5.99
C SER A 3 25.06 4.58 -4.59
N ASN A 4 24.25 5.64 -4.49
CA ASN A 4 23.74 6.13 -3.21
C ASN A 4 22.51 5.29 -2.82
N PRO A 5 22.64 4.26 -1.95
CA PRO A 5 21.54 3.32 -1.67
C PRO A 5 20.29 4.02 -1.12
N ILE A 6 20.47 5.13 -0.42
CA ILE A 6 19.40 5.97 0.12
C ILE A 6 18.56 6.60 -1.00
N LEU A 7 19.20 7.06 -2.08
CA LEU A 7 18.53 7.69 -3.23
C LEU A 7 17.69 6.67 -4.01
N TYR A 8 18.19 5.45 -4.18
CA TYR A 8 17.44 4.35 -4.79
C TYR A 8 16.21 3.97 -3.97
N LEU A 9 16.36 3.92 -2.64
CA LEU A 9 15.25 3.69 -1.73
C LEU A 9 14.20 4.79 -1.85
N LEU A 10 14.62 6.05 -1.77
CA LEU A 10 13.72 7.18 -1.90
C LEU A 10 12.94 7.14 -3.22
N LEU A 11 13.60 6.81 -4.33
CA LEU A 11 12.94 6.63 -5.63
C LEU A 11 11.92 5.49 -5.64
N GLN A 12 12.22 4.35 -5.01
CA GLN A 12 11.28 3.23 -4.90
C GLN A 12 10.06 3.60 -4.05
N LEU A 13 10.27 4.27 -2.91
CA LEU A 13 9.18 4.74 -2.04
C LEU A 13 8.30 5.77 -2.76
N LEU A 14 8.92 6.72 -3.48
CA LEU A 14 8.21 7.73 -4.25
C LEU A 14 7.43 7.11 -5.42
N GLY A 15 8.03 6.13 -6.11
CA GLY A 15 7.36 5.37 -7.16
C GLY A 15 6.15 4.59 -6.65
N ALA A 16 6.27 3.95 -5.48
CA ALA A 16 5.15 3.26 -4.82
C ALA A 16 3.98 4.21 -4.50
N LEU A 17 4.30 5.41 -4.01
CA LEU A 17 3.32 6.46 -3.75
C LEU A 17 2.61 6.91 -5.04
N TYR A 18 3.36 7.20 -6.11
CA TYR A 18 2.77 7.61 -7.39
C TYR A 18 1.95 6.51 -8.04
N LEU A 19 2.35 5.24 -7.92
CA LEU A 19 1.56 4.10 -8.39
C LEU A 19 0.23 4.01 -7.65
N GLY A 20 0.24 4.08 -6.31
CA GLY A 20 -0.99 4.07 -5.51
C GLY A 20 -1.95 5.21 -5.87
N LEU A 21 -1.43 6.44 -6.00
CA LEU A 21 -2.22 7.61 -6.43
C LEU A 21 -2.73 7.48 -7.86
N GLY A 22 -1.92 6.96 -8.78
CA GLY A 22 -2.29 6.78 -10.18
C GLY A 22 -3.44 5.79 -10.36
N ILE A 23 -3.37 4.64 -9.69
CA ILE A 23 -4.43 3.63 -9.71
C ILE A 23 -5.70 4.11 -9.02
N MET A 24 -5.57 4.83 -7.89
CA MET A 24 -6.70 5.46 -7.22
C MET A 24 -7.41 6.44 -8.16
N ASN A 25 -6.66 7.32 -8.82
CA ASN A 25 -7.21 8.29 -9.77
C ASN A 25 -7.82 7.63 -11.00
N TRP A 26 -7.22 6.54 -11.50
CA TRP A 26 -7.76 5.80 -12.64
C TRP A 26 -9.08 5.12 -12.31
N MET A 27 -9.19 4.47 -11.16
CA MET A 27 -10.42 3.78 -10.75
C MET A 27 -11.50 4.69 -10.17
N ALA A 28 -11.14 5.90 -9.76
CA ALA A 28 -12.12 6.93 -9.43
C ALA A 28 -12.79 7.54 -10.68
N LYS A 29 -12.29 7.25 -11.91
CA LYS A 29 -12.91 7.74 -13.14
C LYS A 29 -14.31 7.14 -13.30
N GLY A 30 -15.33 8.00 -13.18
CA GLY A 30 -16.74 7.63 -13.36
C GLY A 30 -17.45 7.17 -12.08
N THR A 31 -16.78 7.13 -10.92
CA THR A 31 -17.46 6.91 -9.65
C THR A 31 -18.05 8.23 -9.15
N LEU A 32 -19.31 8.22 -8.69
CA LEU A 32 -19.88 9.36 -7.97
C LEU A 32 -18.99 9.69 -6.77
N ILE A 33 -18.73 10.99 -6.54
CA ILE A 33 -18.01 11.45 -5.35
C ILE A 33 -18.88 11.14 -4.14
N GLY A 34 -18.62 10.00 -3.49
CA GLY A 34 -19.43 9.52 -2.37
C GLY A 34 -18.94 8.17 -1.86
N GLY A 35 -18.51 8.15 -0.60
CA GLY A 35 -17.95 6.98 0.08
C GLY A 35 -16.52 7.22 0.54
N ILE A 36 -16.35 7.46 1.84
CA ILE A 36 -15.04 7.55 2.52
C ILE A 36 -14.22 6.25 2.42
N TYR A 37 -14.85 5.14 2.04
CA TYR A 37 -14.24 3.82 1.83
C TYR A 37 -14.50 3.27 0.43
N ASN A 38 -14.37 4.11 -0.61
CA ASN A 38 -14.59 3.64 -1.98
C ASN A 38 -13.49 2.65 -2.41
N ARG A 39 -13.85 1.71 -3.29
CA ARG A 39 -12.95 0.67 -3.85
C ARG A 39 -11.62 1.23 -4.40
N PRO A 40 -11.56 2.41 -5.05
CA PRO A 40 -10.32 3.04 -5.51
C PRO A 40 -9.36 3.45 -4.38
N MET A 41 -9.86 3.74 -3.18
CA MET A 41 -9.01 4.06 -2.02
C MET A 41 -8.38 2.79 -1.44
N ALA A 42 -9.16 1.70 -1.33
CA ALA A 42 -8.68 0.44 -0.76
C ALA A 42 -7.50 -0.14 -1.55
N ILE A 43 -7.63 -0.18 -2.87
CA ILE A 43 -6.59 -0.64 -3.80
C ILE A 43 -5.39 0.33 -3.92
N GLY A 44 -5.60 1.65 -3.82
CA GLY A 44 -4.50 2.63 -3.81
C GLY A 44 -3.62 2.45 -2.58
N ASN A 45 -4.25 2.28 -1.41
CA ASN A 45 -3.56 1.96 -0.17
C ASN A 45 -2.89 0.59 -0.22
N PHE A 46 -3.56 -0.45 -0.74
CA PHE A 46 -2.95 -1.77 -0.95
C PHE A 46 -1.67 -1.68 -1.79
N MET A 47 -1.71 -0.99 -2.93
CA MET A 47 -0.55 -0.81 -3.81
C MET A 47 0.60 -0.10 -3.09
N HIS A 48 0.30 0.95 -2.32
CA HIS A 48 1.32 1.67 -1.57
C HIS A 48 1.96 0.79 -0.49
N PHE A 49 1.15 0.17 0.37
CA PHE A 49 1.63 -0.67 1.48
C PHE A 49 2.31 -1.95 0.98
N GLY A 50 1.81 -2.56 -0.10
CA GLY A 50 2.39 -3.76 -0.70
C GLY A 50 3.79 -3.53 -1.27
N VAL A 51 3.98 -2.45 -2.04
CA VAL A 51 5.31 -2.11 -2.58
C VAL A 51 6.27 -1.69 -1.47
N TRP A 52 5.78 -0.98 -0.45
CA TRP A 52 6.57 -0.67 0.75
C TRP A 52 7.01 -1.93 1.50
N ALA A 53 6.11 -2.90 1.72
CA ALA A 53 6.41 -4.15 2.40
C ALA A 53 7.50 -4.95 1.65
N ILE A 54 7.37 -5.10 0.33
CA ILE A 54 8.39 -5.79 -0.51
C ILE A 54 9.74 -5.08 -0.41
N THR A 55 9.74 -3.74 -0.46
CA THR A 55 10.96 -2.93 -0.38
C THR A 55 11.63 -3.07 0.99
N LEU A 56 10.85 -3.00 2.08
CA LEU A 56 11.32 -3.17 3.46
C LEU A 56 11.91 -4.56 3.72
N VAL A 57 11.25 -5.62 3.25
CA VAL A 57 11.76 -7.00 3.33
C VAL A 57 13.13 -7.09 2.65
N LYS A 58 13.30 -6.44 1.49
CA LYS A 58 14.58 -6.43 0.78
C LYS A 58 15.70 -5.72 1.57
N ILE A 59 15.36 -4.67 2.33
CA ILE A 59 16.31 -3.92 3.16
C ILE A 59 16.73 -4.70 4.41
N VAL A 60 15.82 -5.46 5.02
CA VAL A 60 16.10 -6.29 6.21
C VAL A 60 17.28 -7.23 5.99
N PHE A 61 17.42 -7.80 4.78
CA PHE A 61 18.55 -8.68 4.45
C PHE A 61 19.87 -7.96 4.18
N GLY A 62 19.86 -6.64 3.98
CA GLY A 62 21.03 -5.85 3.57
C GLY A 62 21.63 -4.95 4.66
N ILE A 63 20.86 -4.56 5.70
CA ILE A 63 21.27 -3.59 6.71
C ILE A 63 21.36 -4.22 8.11
N LYS A 64 22.51 -4.05 8.77
CA LYS A 64 22.75 -4.48 10.17
C LYS A 64 22.50 -3.38 11.21
N VAL A 65 22.19 -2.16 10.76
CA VAL A 65 21.97 -0.99 11.62
C VAL A 65 20.47 -0.84 11.88
N HIS A 66 20.08 -0.71 13.16
CA HIS A 66 18.69 -0.55 13.61
C HIS A 66 17.71 -1.60 13.05
N THR A 67 18.19 -2.84 12.86
CA THR A 67 17.41 -3.94 12.29
C THR A 67 16.10 -4.19 13.04
N GLU A 68 16.05 -4.02 14.36
CA GLU A 68 14.83 -4.15 15.17
C GLU A 68 13.72 -3.18 14.74
N ILE A 69 14.06 -1.91 14.49
CA ILE A 69 13.10 -0.88 14.05
C ILE A 69 12.59 -1.21 12.65
N ILE A 70 13.49 -1.61 11.74
CA ILE A 70 13.14 -1.94 10.36
C ILE A 70 12.23 -3.19 10.32
N ILE A 71 12.51 -4.19 11.15
CA ILE A 71 11.65 -5.38 11.27
C ILE A 71 10.27 -4.99 11.79
N SER A 72 10.18 -4.20 12.86
CA SER A 72 8.90 -3.71 13.41
C SER A 72 8.09 -2.96 12.34
N LEU A 73 8.73 -2.06 11.60
CA LEU A 73 8.09 -1.32 10.51
C LEU A 73 7.63 -2.25 9.37
N THR A 74 8.44 -3.24 9.01
CA THR A 74 8.09 -4.25 8.00
C THR A 74 6.84 -5.02 8.39
N VAL A 75 6.74 -5.45 9.65
CA VAL A 75 5.57 -6.16 10.17
C VAL A 75 4.32 -5.29 10.08
N ILE A 76 4.39 -4.04 10.54
CA ILE A 76 3.26 -3.10 10.50
C ILE A 76 2.79 -2.88 9.06
N TYR A 77 3.71 -2.59 8.14
CA TYR A 77 3.38 -2.36 6.72
C TYR A 77 2.80 -3.61 6.04
N THR A 78 3.28 -4.79 6.41
CA THR A 78 2.75 -6.07 5.89
C THR A 78 1.33 -6.32 6.39
N ILE A 79 1.05 -6.06 7.67
CA ILE A 79 -0.30 -6.17 8.24
C ILE A 79 -1.25 -5.19 7.54
N LEU A 80 -0.84 -3.94 7.35
CA LEU A 80 -1.61 -2.94 6.61
C LEU A 80 -1.91 -3.41 5.18
N ALA A 81 -0.92 -3.95 4.46
CA ALA A 81 -1.12 -4.49 3.11
C ALA A 81 -2.17 -5.60 3.09
N LEU A 82 -2.10 -6.57 4.01
CA LEU A 82 -3.07 -7.67 4.12
C LEU A 82 -4.48 -7.17 4.49
N CYS A 83 -4.59 -6.20 5.40
CA CYS A 83 -5.88 -5.58 5.74
C CYS A 83 -6.52 -4.91 4.51
N PHE A 84 -5.74 -4.16 3.72
CA PHE A 84 -6.26 -3.50 2.53
C PHE A 84 -6.58 -4.48 1.39
N GLU A 85 -5.83 -5.57 1.26
CA GLU A 85 -6.17 -6.68 0.37
C GLU A 85 -7.51 -7.32 0.76
N TYR A 86 -7.70 -7.62 2.05
CA TYR A 86 -8.94 -8.17 2.56
C TYR A 86 -10.14 -7.23 2.33
N VAL A 87 -9.97 -5.93 2.61
CA VAL A 87 -11.00 -4.92 2.35
C VAL A 87 -11.32 -4.82 0.86
N PHE A 88 -10.32 -4.93 -0.01
CA PHE A 88 -10.53 -4.90 -1.47
C PHE A 88 -11.30 -6.12 -1.99
N LEU A 89 -11.05 -7.30 -1.42
CA LEU A 89 -11.70 -8.56 -1.80
C LEU A 89 -13.10 -8.71 -1.18
N THR A 90 -13.37 -8.02 -0.07
CA THR A 90 -14.67 -8.07 0.60
C THR A 90 -15.70 -7.25 -0.19
N ASN A 91 -16.68 -7.94 -0.77
CA ASN A 91 -17.80 -7.30 -1.43
C ASN A 91 -18.83 -6.83 -0.40
N PRO A 92 -19.50 -5.67 -0.61
CA PRO A 92 -20.55 -5.21 0.29
C PRO A 92 -21.69 -6.22 0.32
N ILE A 93 -22.03 -6.69 1.52
CA ILE A 93 -23.20 -7.53 1.75
C ILE A 93 -24.42 -6.62 1.59
N LYS A 94 -25.32 -6.95 0.65
CA LYS A 94 -26.61 -6.28 0.57
C LYS A 94 -27.35 -6.54 1.87
N VAL A 95 -27.51 -5.53 2.72
CA VAL A 95 -28.51 -5.56 3.79
C VAL A 95 -29.85 -5.72 3.09
N GLY A 96 -30.45 -6.89 3.24
CA GLY A 96 -31.71 -7.22 2.61
C GLY A 96 -32.75 -6.20 3.04
N THR A 97 -33.39 -5.57 2.06
CA THR A 97 -34.62 -4.83 2.27
C THR A 97 -35.66 -5.84 2.73
N GLU A 98 -35.94 -5.87 4.03
CA GLU A 98 -37.13 -6.51 4.57
C GLU A 98 -38.33 -5.79 3.92
N LYS A 99 -39.16 -6.59 3.22
CA LYS A 99 -40.36 -6.11 2.53
C LYS A 99 -41.50 -5.89 3.50
#